data_AF-A0A1X0VFY5-F1
#
_entry.id   AF-A0A1X0VFY5-F1
#
_cell.length_a   1.000
_cell.length_b   1.000
_cell.length_c   1.000
_cell.angle_alpha   90.00
_cell.angle_beta   90.00
_cell.angle_gamma   90.00
#
_symmetry.space_group_name_H-M   'P 1'
#
loop_
_entity.id
_entity.type
_entity.pdbx_description
1 polymer ?
#
loop_
_entity_poly.entity_id
_entity_poly.type
_entity_poly.pdbx_seq_one_letter_code
_entity_poly.pdbx_strand_id
1 'polypeptide(L)'
;MMEKFIKYYGYQWLAAFALGILLPFLGRITNMSGLHKVIFFYMLLNSIYTLYLGYQVRKRGYSPLVLLFLPVLFTVISTLLLDLVSHEYGFYFGLMYIVLSLFTFFGDTRDDPDENQIPVEAGFHNLSDSTEDDIQLPVDGGFKS
;
A
#
# COMPACT_ATOMS: atom_id res chain seq x y z
N MET A 1 20.47 -9.39 3.89
CA MET A 1 18.99 -9.26 3.81
C MET A 1 18.40 -8.34 4.88
N MET A 2 18.83 -8.47 6.14
CA MET A 2 18.29 -7.70 7.27
C MET A 2 18.46 -6.17 7.11
N GLU A 3 19.59 -5.69 6.60
CA GLU A 3 19.82 -4.24 6.39
C GLU A 3 18.87 -3.62 5.36
N LYS A 4 18.56 -4.34 4.27
CA LYS A 4 17.58 -3.86 3.27
C LYS A 4 16.19 -3.83 3.88
N PHE A 5 15.81 -4.83 4.67
CA PHE A 5 14.52 -4.84 5.36
C PHE A 5 14.36 -3.65 6.32
N ILE A 6 15.36 -3.39 7.17
CA ILE A 6 15.32 -2.26 8.11
C ILE A 6 15.24 -0.92 7.36
N LYS A 7 16.02 -0.76 6.28
CA LYS A 7 16.05 0.47 5.48
C LYS A 7 14.71 0.79 4.82
N TYR A 8 13.98 -0.22 4.35
CA TYR A 8 12.75 -0.01 3.57
C TYR A 8 11.46 -0.24 4.37
N TYR A 9 11.45 -1.17 5.31
CA TYR A 9 10.26 -1.59 6.06
C TYR A 9 10.29 -1.21 7.55
N GLY A 10 11.47 -0.91 8.10
CA GLY A 10 11.64 -0.70 9.56
C GLY A 10 10.75 0.41 10.13
N TYR A 11 10.63 1.54 9.43
CA TYR A 11 9.76 2.64 9.85
C TYR A 11 8.27 2.27 9.88
N GLN A 12 7.80 1.46 8.93
CA GLN A 12 6.40 1.03 8.88
C GLN A 12 6.07 0.07 10.00
N TRP A 13 7.00 -0.84 10.33
CA TRP A 13 6.87 -1.74 11.47
C TRP A 13 6.85 -1.00 12.80
N LEU A 14 7.75 -0.02 12.98
CA LEU A 14 7.78 0.80 14.18
C LEU A 14 6.48 1.60 14.34
N ALA A 15 5.98 2.18 13.24
CA ALA A 15 4.72 2.91 13.24
C ALA A 15 3.52 1.99 13.54
N ALA A 16 3.47 0.80 12.95
CA ALA A 16 2.42 -0.18 13.21
C ALA A 16 2.44 -0.67 14.68
N PHE A 17 3.63 -0.87 15.26
CA PHE A 17 3.76 -1.20 16.69
C PHE A 17 3.30 -0.05 17.59
N ALA A 18 3.71 1.17 17.27
CA ALA A 18 3.33 2.36 18.03
C ALA A 18 1.82 2.59 17.98
N LEU A 19 1.21 2.54 16.79
CA LEU A 19 -0.22 2.79 16.61
C LEU A 19 -1.09 1.59 17.03
N GLY A 20 -0.58 0.39 16.81
CA GLY A 20 -1.26 -0.86 17.14
C GLY A 20 -1.30 -1.13 18.64
N ILE A 21 -0.21 -0.88 19.38
CA ILE A 21 -0.05 -1.30 20.79
C ILE A 21 0.20 -0.13 21.73
N LEU A 22 1.21 0.69 21.45
CA LEU A 22 1.59 1.79 22.35
C LEU A 22 0.43 2.79 22.50
N LEU A 23 -0.27 3.08 21.41
CA LEU A 23 -1.33 4.06 21.38
C LEU A 23 -2.58 3.62 22.16
N PRO A 24 -3.10 2.37 22.03
CA PRO A 24 -4.09 1.82 22.97
C PRO A 24 -3.63 1.79 24.42
N PHE A 25 -2.36 1.47 24.67
CA PHE A 25 -1.81 1.48 26.03
C PHE A 25 -1.83 2.89 26.64
N LEU A 26 -1.42 3.91 25.88
CA LEU A 26 -1.53 5.33 26.27
C LEU A 26 -3.00 5.73 26.50
N GLY A 27 -3.90 5.24 25.65
CA GLY A 27 -5.34 5.35 25.85
C GLY A 27 -5.77 4.80 27.20
N ARG A 28 -5.28 3.64 27.63
CA ARG A 28 -5.67 3.06 28.92
C ARG A 28 -5.20 3.88 30.12
N ILE A 29 -3.96 4.37 30.11
CA ILE A 29 -3.37 5.10 31.25
C ILE A 29 -3.85 6.56 31.33
N THR A 30 -4.37 7.12 30.25
CA THR A 30 -4.88 8.49 30.25
C THR A 30 -6.30 8.56 30.85
N ASN A 31 -6.59 9.63 31.60
CA ASN A 31 -7.94 9.92 32.13
C ASN A 31 -8.92 10.43 31.07
N MET A 32 -8.66 10.18 29.78
CA MET A 32 -9.58 10.55 28.71
C MET A 32 -10.89 9.76 28.82
N SER A 33 -12.00 10.32 28.32
CA SER A 33 -13.24 9.56 28.23
C SER A 33 -13.11 8.42 27.21
N GLY A 34 -13.83 7.32 27.42
CA GLY A 34 -13.77 6.15 26.51
C GLY A 34 -14.10 6.52 25.07
N LEU A 35 -15.11 7.37 24.87
CA LEU A 35 -15.53 7.84 23.55
C LEU A 35 -14.43 8.67 22.87
N HIS A 36 -13.75 9.54 23.62
CA HIS A 36 -12.68 10.37 23.06
C HIS A 36 -11.45 9.54 22.68
N LYS A 37 -11.11 8.50 23.47
CA LYS A 37 -10.06 7.52 23.13
C LYS A 37 -10.40 6.81 21.82
N VAL A 38 -11.63 6.33 21.67
CA VAL A 38 -12.07 5.61 20.46
C VAL A 38 -11.99 6.52 19.24
N ILE A 39 -12.55 7.73 19.30
CA ILE A 39 -12.55 8.67 18.16
C ILE A 39 -11.12 9.08 17.79
N PHE A 40 -10.31 9.46 18.77
CA PHE A 40 -9.01 10.07 18.45
C PHE A 40 -7.95 9.02 18.13
N PHE A 41 -7.79 8.02 19.00
CA PHE A 41 -6.72 7.03 18.88
C PHE A 41 -7.07 5.95 17.86
N TYR A 42 -8.26 5.35 17.95
CA TYR A 42 -8.61 4.20 17.14
C TYR A 42 -9.16 4.63 15.79
N MET A 43 -10.04 5.62 15.76
CA MET A 43 -10.59 6.06 14.47
C MET A 43 -9.60 6.98 13.74
N LEU A 44 -9.33 8.19 14.23
CA LEU A 44 -8.60 9.19 13.43
C LEU A 44 -7.14 8.79 13.14
N LEU A 45 -6.32 8.58 14.18
CA LEU A 45 -4.87 8.35 13.98
C LEU A 45 -4.58 7.07 13.20
N ASN A 46 -5.21 5.96 13.58
CA ASN A 46 -5.00 4.70 12.89
C ASN A 46 -5.56 4.72 11.46
N SER A 47 -6.73 5.34 11.20
CA SER A 47 -7.25 5.43 9.83
C SER A 47 -6.36 6.26 8.92
N ILE A 48 -5.89 7.41 9.38
CA ILE A 48 -4.98 8.28 8.62
C ILE A 48 -3.71 7.51 8.25
N TYR A 49 -3.10 6.84 9.24
CA TYR A 49 -1.91 6.04 8.98
C TYR A 49 -2.18 4.87 8.04
N THR A 50 -3.33 4.22 8.16
CA THR A 50 -3.71 3.09 7.31
C THR A 50 -3.87 3.51 5.84
N LEU A 51 -4.53 4.64 5.60
CA LEU A 51 -4.64 5.23 4.27
C LEU A 51 -3.25 5.54 3.69
N TYR A 52 -2.40 6.19 4.50
CA TYR A 52 -1.02 6.50 4.13
C TYR A 52 -0.20 5.23 3.84
N LEU A 53 -0.38 4.17 4.63
CA LEU A 53 0.33 2.91 4.46
C LEU A 53 -0.03 2.25 3.12
N GLY A 54 -1.31 2.16 2.78
CA GLY A 54 -1.74 1.60 1.49
C GLY A 54 -1.18 2.39 0.30
N TYR A 55 -1.20 3.72 0.37
CA TYR A 55 -0.60 4.58 -0.63
C TYR A 55 0.93 4.35 -0.77
N GLN A 56 1.65 4.30 0.35
CA GLN A 56 3.11 4.09 0.31
C GLN A 56 3.50 2.70 -0.16
N VAL A 57 2.73 1.67 0.20
CA VAL A 57 2.97 0.30 -0.25
C VAL A 57 2.84 0.21 -1.76
N ARG A 58 1.82 0.86 -2.35
CA ARG A 58 1.71 0.99 -3.82
C ARG A 58 2.92 1.73 -4.38
N LYS A 59 3.13 2.98 -3.98
CA LYS A 59 4.14 3.88 -4.56
C LYS A 59 5.57 3.33 -4.50
N ARG A 60 5.90 2.52 -3.49
CA ARG A 60 7.27 2.03 -3.26
C ARG A 60 7.44 0.55 -3.61
N GLY A 61 6.40 -0.12 -4.12
CA GLY A 61 6.44 -1.54 -4.45
C GLY A 61 6.72 -2.44 -3.26
N TYR A 62 6.22 -2.09 -2.06
CA TYR A 62 6.36 -2.94 -0.89
C TYR A 62 5.50 -4.19 -1.01
N SER A 63 5.85 -5.25 -0.29
CA SER A 63 4.99 -6.44 -0.21
C SER A 63 3.60 -6.05 0.32
N PRO A 64 2.50 -6.44 -0.38
CA PRO A 64 1.13 -6.17 0.08
C PRO A 64 0.81 -6.76 1.45
N LEU A 65 1.57 -7.76 1.91
CA LEU A 65 1.45 -8.32 3.26
C LEU A 65 1.68 -7.26 4.36
N VAL A 66 2.39 -6.17 4.05
CA VAL A 66 2.61 -5.06 4.98
C VAL A 66 1.30 -4.40 5.40
N LEU A 67 0.28 -4.41 4.53
CA LEU A 67 -1.04 -3.82 4.81
C LEU A 67 -1.74 -4.51 5.98
N LEU A 68 -1.44 -5.78 6.22
CA LEU A 68 -2.05 -6.57 7.28
C LEU A 68 -1.40 -6.35 8.65
N PHE A 69 -0.23 -5.71 8.72
CA PHE A 69 0.50 -5.58 9.98
C PHE A 69 -0.28 -4.79 11.03
N LEU A 70 -0.71 -3.58 10.70
CA LEU A 70 -1.44 -2.75 11.64
C LEU A 70 -2.78 -3.39 12.07
N PRO A 71 -3.65 -3.88 11.15
CA PRO A 71 -4.85 -4.60 11.54
C PRO A 71 -4.59 -5.78 12.47
N VAL A 72 -3.59 -6.62 12.15
CA VAL A 72 -3.26 -7.80 12.96
C VAL A 72 -2.72 -7.40 14.32
N LEU A 73 -1.83 -6.41 14.41
CA LEU A 73 -1.32 -5.92 15.70
C LEU A 73 -2.46 -5.36 16.56
N PHE A 74 -3.36 -4.57 15.97
CA PHE A 74 -4.46 -3.96 16.71
C PHE A 74 -5.48 -4.99 17.19
N THR A 75 -5.90 -5.92 16.32
CA THR A 75 -6.91 -6.93 16.65
C THR A 75 -6.33 -8.07 17.47
N VAL A 76 -5.21 -8.66 17.07
CA VAL A 76 -4.65 -9.83 17.77
C VAL A 76 -3.91 -9.42 19.03
N ILE A 77 -3.02 -8.43 18.95
CA ILE A 77 -2.18 -8.09 20.09
C ILE A 77 -2.93 -7.20 21.07
N SER A 78 -3.43 -6.05 20.61
CA SER A 78 -4.02 -5.08 21.53
C SER A 78 -5.40 -5.46 22.03
N THR A 79 -6.16 -6.23 21.27
CA THR A 79 -7.50 -6.66 21.67
C THR A 79 -7.46 -8.04 22.32
N LEU A 80 -7.02 -9.09 21.61
CA LEU A 80 -7.11 -10.47 22.13
C LEU A 80 -6.06 -10.82 23.19
N LEU A 81 -4.82 -10.38 23.02
CA LEU A 81 -3.72 -10.76 23.93
C LEU A 81 -3.61 -9.83 25.14
N LEU A 82 -3.73 -8.51 24.94
CA LEU A 82 -3.47 -7.52 25.98
C LEU A 82 -4.72 -6.86 26.58
N ASP A 83 -5.90 -7.12 26.02
CA ASP A 83 -7.19 -6.56 26.46
C ASP A 83 -7.11 -5.04 26.71
N LEU A 84 -6.42 -4.32 25.80
CA LEU A 84 -6.28 -2.86 25.83
C LEU A 84 -7.49 -2.16 25.22
N VAL A 85 -8.19 -2.87 24.33
CA VAL A 85 -9.32 -2.38 23.55
C VAL A 85 -10.48 -3.36 23.71
N SER A 86 -11.72 -2.86 23.81
CA SER A 86 -12.90 -3.73 23.81
C SER A 86 -12.95 -4.56 22.52
N HIS A 87 -13.45 -5.79 22.62
CA HIS A 87 -13.52 -6.75 21.52
C HIS A 87 -14.25 -6.17 20.30
N GLU A 88 -15.39 -5.53 20.51
CA GLU A 88 -16.18 -4.92 19.43
C GLU A 88 -15.35 -3.89 18.64
N TYR A 89 -14.70 -2.96 19.35
CA TYR A 89 -13.84 -1.96 18.71
C TYR A 89 -12.64 -2.59 18.02
N GLY A 90 -11.98 -3.57 18.66
CA GLY A 90 -10.82 -4.26 18.10
C GLY A 90 -11.08 -4.93 16.76
N PHE A 91 -12.22 -5.61 16.62
CA PHE A 91 -12.61 -6.28 15.38
C PHE A 91 -13.14 -5.30 14.32
N TYR A 92 -14.02 -4.36 14.70
CA TYR A 92 -14.59 -3.41 13.74
C TYR A 92 -13.52 -2.48 13.15
N PHE A 93 -12.64 -1.94 14.00
CA PHE A 93 -11.55 -1.11 13.51
C PHE A 93 -10.49 -1.91 12.77
N GLY A 94 -10.17 -3.14 13.20
CA GLY A 94 -9.25 -4.00 12.46
C GLY A 94 -9.72 -4.27 11.02
N LEU A 95 -11.00 -4.63 10.85
CA LEU A 95 -11.61 -4.80 9.53
C LEU A 95 -11.59 -3.50 8.73
N MET A 96 -11.97 -2.39 9.35
CA MET A 96 -11.96 -1.07 8.71
C MET A 96 -10.55 -0.72 8.22
N TYR A 97 -9.50 -1.00 8.99
CA TYR A 97 -8.14 -0.72 8.57
C TYR A 97 -7.73 -1.57 7.35
N ILE A 98 -8.15 -2.83 7.29
CA ILE A 98 -7.94 -3.65 6.08
C ILE A 98 -8.61 -2.99 4.87
N VAL A 99 -9.88 -2.58 5.01
CA VAL A 99 -10.61 -1.93 3.91
C VAL A 99 -9.94 -0.64 3.47
N LEU A 100 -9.55 0.23 4.40
CA LEU A 100 -8.90 1.51 4.08
C LEU A 100 -7.55 1.32 3.38
N SER A 101 -6.74 0.39 3.87
CA SER A 101 -5.42 0.12 3.27
C SER A 101 -5.54 -0.51 1.88
N LEU A 102 -6.50 -1.40 1.66
CA LEU A 102 -6.79 -1.94 0.34
C LEU A 102 -7.36 -0.88 -0.60
N PHE A 103 -8.23 0.00 -0.11
CA PHE A 103 -8.80 1.09 -0.91
C PHE A 103 -7.69 2.03 -1.43
N THR A 104 -6.73 2.40 -0.59
CA THR A 104 -5.62 3.24 -1.04
C THR A 104 -4.53 2.48 -1.77
N PHE A 105 -4.40 1.17 -1.58
CA PHE A 105 -3.51 0.33 -2.36
C PHE A 105 -4.01 0.13 -3.80
N PHE A 106 -5.31 -0.16 -3.98
CA PHE A 106 -5.94 -0.37 -5.30
C PHE A 106 -6.48 0.92 -5.94
N GLY A 107 -6.27 2.09 -5.31
CA GLY A 107 -6.66 3.38 -5.89
C GLY A 107 -6.00 3.63 -7.25
N ASP A 108 -6.64 4.47 -8.07
CA ASP A 108 -6.29 4.78 -9.47
C ASP A 108 -4.78 4.96 -9.69
N THR A 109 -4.25 4.25 -10.69
CA THR A 109 -2.83 4.08 -11.02
C THR A 109 -2.37 4.98 -12.18
N ARG A 110 -3.26 5.82 -12.74
CA ARG A 110 -2.94 6.68 -13.89
C ARG A 110 -1.81 7.71 -13.65
N ASP A 111 -1.41 7.91 -12.41
CA ASP A 111 -0.28 8.78 -12.00
C ASP A 111 0.94 7.97 -11.49
N ASP A 112 0.95 6.64 -11.65
CA ASP A 112 2.07 5.81 -11.23
C ASP A 112 3.27 5.98 -12.21
N PRO A 113 4.45 6.43 -11.75
CA PRO A 113 5.61 6.74 -12.61
C PRO A 113 6.23 5.50 -13.27
N ASP A 114 5.80 4.31 -12.88
CA ASP A 114 6.11 3.00 -13.46
C ASP A 114 5.22 2.65 -14.67
N GLU A 115 4.05 3.25 -14.82
CA GLU A 115 3.27 3.17 -16.08
C GLU A 115 4.01 3.90 -17.22
N ASN A 116 4.80 4.92 -16.89
CA ASN A 116 5.70 5.63 -17.83
C ASN A 116 7.04 4.89 -18.07
N GLN A 117 7.30 3.75 -17.43
CA GLN A 117 8.54 2.97 -17.57
C GLN A 117 8.41 1.77 -18.48
N ILE A 118 7.22 1.49 -19.01
CA ILE A 118 7.08 0.61 -20.17
C ILE A 118 7.39 1.47 -21.38
N PRO A 119 8.59 1.39 -21.98
CA PRO A 119 8.79 2.02 -23.27
C PRO A 119 7.74 1.46 -24.21
N VAL A 120 6.92 2.33 -24.78
CA VAL A 120 6.06 1.98 -25.91
C VAL A 120 7.00 1.73 -27.10
N GLU A 121 7.69 0.59 -27.11
CA GLU A 121 8.43 0.11 -28.28
C GLU A 121 7.38 -0.12 -29.37
N ALA A 122 7.29 0.84 -30.30
CA ALA A 122 6.29 0.97 -31.36
C ALA A 122 4.98 1.69 -30.98
N GLY A 123 5.10 2.89 -30.39
CA GLY A 123 4.10 3.92 -30.68
C GLY A 123 4.02 4.09 -32.20
N PHE A 124 2.85 3.82 -32.79
CA PHE A 124 2.60 3.90 -34.23
C PHE A 124 3.11 5.22 -34.82
N HIS A 125 4.31 5.18 -35.40
CA HIS A 125 4.78 6.19 -36.33
C HIS A 125 4.56 5.67 -37.74
N ASN A 126 3.91 6.51 -38.54
CA ASN A 126 3.76 6.42 -39.99
C ASN A 126 2.71 5.44 -40.50
N LEU A 127 1.45 5.88 -40.49
CA LEU A 127 0.43 5.38 -41.43
C LEU A 127 -0.34 6.50 -42.15
N SER A 128 0.16 7.74 -42.17
CA SER A 128 -0.53 8.83 -42.87
C SER A 128 0.34 9.79 -43.68
N ASP A 129 1.59 9.46 -43.98
CA ASP A 129 2.35 10.24 -44.98
C ASP A 129 3.40 9.36 -45.66
N SER A 130 2.91 8.36 -46.39
CA SER A 130 3.67 7.73 -47.46
C SER A 130 3.56 8.62 -48.71
N THR A 131 4.37 9.68 -48.75
CA THR A 131 4.82 10.25 -50.02
C THR A 131 6.12 9.56 -50.39
N GLU A 132 6.09 8.92 -51.54
CA GLU A 132 7.17 8.32 -52.34
C GLU A 132 8.59 8.67 -51.87
N ASP A 133 9.34 7.67 -51.40
CA ASP A 133 10.68 7.42 -51.93
C ASP A 133 11.18 6.02 -51.50
N ASP A 134 11.86 5.39 -52.45
CA ASP A 134 12.30 4.00 -52.49
C ASP A 134 12.97 3.48 -51.20
N ILE A 135 12.38 2.44 -50.59
CA ILE A 135 13.12 1.50 -49.75
C ILE A 135 13.00 0.11 -50.36
N GLN A 136 13.92 -0.22 -51.25
CA GLN A 136 14.14 -1.58 -51.74
C GLN A 136 14.66 -2.44 -50.57
N LEU A 137 13.83 -3.33 -50.06
CA LEU A 137 14.25 -4.36 -49.11
C LEU A 137 14.73 -5.60 -49.89
N PRO A 138 15.96 -6.10 -49.66
CA PRO A 138 16.43 -7.33 -50.30
C PRO A 138 15.67 -8.53 -49.73
N VAL A 139 14.89 -9.21 -50.58
CA VAL A 139 14.17 -10.44 -50.24
C VAL A 139 15.14 -11.61 -50.40
N ASP A 140 15.97 -11.87 -49.40
CA ASP A 140 16.75 -13.11 -49.32
C ASP A 140 15.94 -14.17 -48.56
N GLY A 141 14.86 -14.60 -49.21
CA GLY A 141 13.97 -15.67 -48.77
C GLY A 141 13.98 -16.82 -49.78
N GLY A 142 15.13 -17.44 -49.97
CA GLY A 142 15.31 -18.56 -50.90
C GLY A 142 14.58 -19.83 -50.43
N PHE A 143 13.34 -20.04 -50.88
CA PHE A 143 12.77 -21.38 -51.01
C PHE A 143 13.29 -21.99 -52.32
N LYS A 144 14.17 -23.00 -52.20
CA LYS A 144 14.55 -23.88 -53.31
C LYS A 144 13.36 -24.75 -53.69
N SER A 145 12.98 -24.74 -54.97
CA SER A 145 12.11 -25.76 -55.59
C SER A 145 12.84 -27.09 -55.71
#